data_AF-A0A928VQE0-F1
#
_entry.id   AF-A0A928VQE0-F1
#
_cell.length_a   1.000
_cell.length_b   1.000
_cell.length_c   1.000
_cell.angle_alpha   90.00
_cell.angle_beta   90.00
_cell.angle_gamma   90.00
#
_symmetry.space_group_name_H-M   'P 1'
#
loop_
_entity.id
_entity.type
_entity.pdbx_description
1 polymer ?
#
loop_
_entity_poly.entity_id
_entity_poly.type
_entity_poly.pdbx_seq_one_letter_code
_entity_poly.pdbx_strand_id
1 'polypeptide(L)'
;MSSQPELLALDFDGVLCDGLREYFQTAWQAHCELWIASSCPTPPDGITEAFYRLRPIVETGWEMPVIIHALRSGFSEAEILQDWANISIELLQQQQLSPQTVGAVVDQVRDQAIQHRLSNWLGQHRFYPGVIDRLQQVENFVIISTKEGRFIQQLLADAGIAIQPKQLFGKEQKRPKYEILRELKHQYQSIWFIEDRCKTLHKVMQQDDLNDVVLFLADWGYNLAEERDQANTSDRLHLIGLEQFAAPFEHWL
;
A
#
# COMPACT_ATOMS: atom_id res chain seq x y z
N MET A 1 10.90 -22.48 -16.79
CA MET A 1 9.99 -22.10 -15.68
C MET A 1 8.56 -22.36 -16.14
N SER A 2 7.64 -22.70 -15.23
CA SER A 2 6.21 -22.83 -15.57
C SER A 2 5.70 -21.51 -16.16
N SER A 3 4.83 -21.56 -17.17
CA SER A 3 4.20 -20.37 -17.78
C SER A 3 3.14 -19.72 -16.89
N GLN A 4 2.83 -20.32 -15.73
CA GLN A 4 1.88 -19.80 -14.75
C GLN A 4 2.28 -20.22 -13.32
N PRO A 5 1.93 -19.41 -12.30
CA PRO A 5 2.13 -19.78 -10.90
C PRO A 5 1.10 -20.81 -10.44
N GLU A 6 1.45 -21.58 -9.40
CA GLU A 6 0.47 -22.33 -8.61
C GLU A 6 -0.30 -21.42 -7.65
N LEU A 7 0.35 -20.35 -7.17
CA LEU A 7 -0.25 -19.34 -6.31
C LEU A 7 0.15 -17.92 -6.72
N LEU A 8 -0.84 -17.06 -6.85
CA LEU A 8 -0.67 -15.61 -6.97
C LEU A 8 -0.78 -14.94 -5.60
N ALA A 9 0.32 -14.39 -5.08
CA ALA A 9 0.33 -13.59 -3.86
C ALA A 9 0.33 -12.10 -4.21
N LEU A 10 -0.57 -11.33 -3.61
CA LEU A 10 -0.85 -9.95 -4.02
C LEU A 10 -0.83 -9.01 -2.81
N ASP A 11 -0.17 -7.85 -2.91
CA ASP A 11 -0.58 -6.75 -2.04
C ASP A 11 -1.99 -6.26 -2.40
N PHE A 12 -2.62 -5.53 -1.50
CA PHE A 12 -3.92 -4.93 -1.72
C PHE A 12 -3.83 -3.48 -2.20
N ASP A 13 -3.43 -2.56 -1.34
CA ASP A 13 -3.33 -1.15 -1.70
C ASP A 13 -2.13 -0.97 -2.66
N GLY A 14 -2.31 -0.23 -3.76
CA GLY A 14 -1.25 -0.04 -4.76
C GLY A 14 -1.13 -1.14 -5.81
N VAL A 15 -1.67 -2.34 -5.56
CA VAL A 15 -1.72 -3.45 -6.54
C VAL A 15 -3.15 -3.70 -7.01
N LEU A 16 -4.06 -4.00 -6.08
CA LEU A 16 -5.47 -4.30 -6.39
C LEU A 16 -6.35 -3.06 -6.30
N CYS A 17 -6.08 -2.20 -5.32
CA CYS A 17 -6.94 -1.10 -4.95
C CYS A 17 -6.16 0.22 -4.82
N ASP A 18 -6.70 1.28 -5.41
CA ASP A 18 -6.30 2.66 -5.19
C ASP A 18 -7.05 3.19 -3.97
N GLY A 19 -6.30 3.43 -2.89
CA GLY A 19 -6.76 3.96 -1.61
C GLY A 19 -6.29 5.38 -1.35
N LEU A 20 -5.67 6.07 -2.32
CA LEU A 20 -5.05 7.39 -2.11
C LEU A 20 -6.03 8.43 -1.57
N ARG A 21 -7.27 8.41 -2.05
CA ARG A 21 -8.33 9.30 -1.57
C ARG A 21 -8.62 9.08 -0.09
N GLU A 22 -8.73 7.83 0.35
CA GLU A 22 -8.93 7.49 1.76
C GLU A 22 -7.74 7.92 2.60
N TYR A 23 -6.52 7.58 2.17
CA TYR A 23 -5.31 7.97 2.87
C TYR A 23 -5.22 9.47 3.07
N PHE A 24 -5.51 10.25 2.02
CA PHE A 24 -5.47 11.70 2.13
C PHE A 24 -6.54 12.24 3.08
N GLN A 25 -7.78 11.75 3.00
CA GLN A 25 -8.85 12.24 3.87
C GLN A 25 -8.56 11.95 5.34
N THR A 26 -8.11 10.73 5.66
CA THR A 26 -7.69 10.36 7.01
C THR A 26 -6.49 11.19 7.47
N ALA A 27 -5.47 11.35 6.62
CA ALA A 27 -4.29 12.14 6.94
C ALA A 27 -4.62 13.61 7.17
N TRP A 28 -5.52 14.19 6.37
CA TRP A 28 -5.96 15.57 6.53
C TRP A 28 -6.69 15.80 7.85
N GLN A 29 -7.62 14.90 8.19
CA GLN A 29 -8.36 14.96 9.44
C GLN A 29 -7.43 14.79 10.65
N ALA A 30 -6.52 13.80 10.61
CA ALA A 30 -5.51 13.61 11.66
C ALA A 30 -4.58 14.82 11.77
N HIS A 31 -4.18 15.41 10.64
CA HIS A 31 -3.40 16.65 10.63
C HIS A 31 -4.17 17.80 11.31
N CYS A 32 -5.46 17.94 11.02
CA CYS A 32 -6.30 18.92 11.70
C CYS A 32 -6.32 18.70 13.21
N GLU A 33 -6.59 17.48 13.68
CA GLU A 33 -6.64 17.20 15.13
C GLU A 33 -5.32 17.48 15.85
N LEU A 34 -4.18 17.22 15.18
CA LEU A 34 -2.85 17.35 15.77
C LEU A 34 -2.29 18.78 15.73
N TRP A 35 -2.50 19.52 14.63
CA TRP A 35 -1.86 20.82 14.40
C TRP A 35 -2.83 21.99 14.25
N ILE A 36 -4.13 21.74 14.11
CA ILE A 36 -5.14 22.78 13.96
C ILE A 36 -6.11 22.71 15.15
N ALA A 37 -5.88 23.53 16.17
CA ALA A 37 -6.70 23.57 17.39
C ALA A 37 -8.17 24.01 17.19
N SER A 38 -8.58 24.31 15.95
CA SER A 38 -9.91 24.83 15.58
C SER A 38 -10.55 23.95 14.50
N SER A 39 -11.75 24.31 14.02
CA SER A 39 -12.47 23.56 12.98
C SER A 39 -11.58 23.20 11.78
N CYS A 40 -11.56 21.92 11.38
CA CYS A 40 -10.76 21.42 10.27
C CYS A 40 -11.17 22.12 8.97
N PRO A 41 -10.29 22.95 8.35
CA PRO A 41 -10.63 23.67 7.14
C PRO A 41 -10.61 22.73 5.92
N THR A 42 -11.10 23.23 4.79
CA THR A 42 -10.87 22.60 3.49
C THR A 42 -9.35 22.57 3.19
N PRO A 43 -8.82 21.48 2.62
CA PRO A 43 -7.43 21.45 2.16
C PRO A 43 -7.13 22.58 1.17
N PRO A 44 -6.01 23.31 1.33
CA PRO A 44 -5.53 24.23 0.31
C PRO A 44 -5.30 23.53 -1.03
N ASP A 45 -5.44 24.28 -2.11
CA ASP A 45 -5.19 23.81 -3.47
C ASP A 45 -3.77 23.22 -3.60
N GLY A 46 -3.63 22.10 -4.30
CA GLY A 46 -2.35 21.45 -4.58
C GLY A 46 -1.82 20.51 -3.49
N ILE A 47 -2.33 20.59 -2.25
CA ILE A 47 -1.87 19.72 -1.14
C ILE A 47 -2.25 18.25 -1.40
N THR A 48 -3.43 18.00 -1.96
CA THR A 48 -3.89 16.64 -2.27
C THR A 48 -2.97 15.98 -3.31
N GLU A 49 -2.67 16.70 -4.38
CA GLU A 49 -1.84 16.21 -5.49
C GLU A 49 -0.39 16.01 -5.05
N ALA A 50 0.15 16.92 -4.22
CA ALA A 50 1.48 16.76 -3.62
C ALA A 50 1.53 15.53 -2.69
N PHE A 51 0.50 15.34 -1.85
CA PHE A 51 0.42 14.14 -1.01
C PHE A 51 0.42 12.85 -1.84
N TYR A 52 -0.29 12.81 -2.98
CA TYR A 52 -0.28 11.63 -3.86
C TYR A 52 1.11 11.35 -4.44
N ARG A 53 1.84 12.38 -4.88
CA ARG A 53 3.22 12.24 -5.38
C ARG A 53 4.21 11.80 -4.28
N LEU A 54 3.94 12.17 -3.03
CA LEU A 54 4.73 11.81 -1.87
C LEU A 54 4.28 10.50 -1.20
N ARG A 55 3.20 9.85 -1.65
CA ARG A 55 2.76 8.57 -1.08
C ARG A 55 3.85 7.47 -1.11
N PRO A 56 4.70 7.33 -2.14
CA PRO A 56 5.70 6.26 -2.21
C PRO A 56 6.68 6.23 -1.03
N ILE A 57 7.02 7.39 -0.45
CA ILE A 57 7.98 7.46 0.67
C ILE A 57 7.37 7.10 2.03
N VAL A 58 6.03 7.05 2.13
CA VAL A 58 5.32 6.67 3.36
C VAL A 58 5.50 5.19 3.66
N GLU A 59 6.04 4.87 4.82
CA GLU A 59 6.18 3.48 5.26
C GLU A 59 5.07 2.98 6.15
N THR A 60 4.53 3.88 6.96
CA THR A 60 3.61 3.61 8.05
C THR A 60 2.56 4.71 8.13
N GLY A 61 1.37 4.38 8.63
CA GLY A 61 0.22 5.30 8.59
C GLY A 61 0.43 6.62 9.32
N TRP A 62 1.28 6.67 10.36
CA TRP A 62 1.54 7.88 11.13
C TRP A 62 2.27 8.96 10.32
N GLU A 63 3.01 8.58 9.28
CA GLU A 63 3.78 9.51 8.45
C GLU A 63 2.87 10.37 7.55
N MET A 64 1.69 9.86 7.19
CA MET A 64 0.77 10.52 6.26
C MET A 64 0.34 11.93 6.70
N PRO A 65 -0.17 12.15 7.93
CA PRO A 65 -0.51 13.50 8.39
C PRO A 65 0.74 14.38 8.57
N VAL A 66 1.92 13.80 8.81
CA VAL A 66 3.18 14.55 8.93
C VAL A 66 3.62 15.08 7.56
N ILE A 67 3.39 14.34 6.46
CA ILE A 67 3.65 14.86 5.10
C ILE A 67 2.83 16.12 4.84
N ILE A 68 1.54 16.09 5.21
CA ILE A 68 0.66 17.25 5.09
C ILE A 68 1.20 18.40 5.94
N HIS A 69 1.66 18.12 7.15
CA HIS A 69 2.27 19.13 8.01
C HIS A 69 3.53 19.74 7.37
N ALA A 70 4.42 18.92 6.81
CA ALA A 70 5.64 19.38 6.13
C ALA A 70 5.32 20.31 4.96
N LEU A 71 4.41 19.90 4.07
CA LEU A 71 3.95 20.72 2.94
C LEU A 71 3.41 22.08 3.40
N ARG A 72 2.62 22.08 4.49
CA ARG A 72 2.04 23.30 5.05
C ARG A 72 3.06 24.19 5.79
N SER A 73 4.12 23.59 6.29
CA SER A 73 5.25 24.29 6.92
C SER A 73 6.24 24.87 5.89
N GLY A 74 5.98 24.67 4.59
CA GLY A 74 6.72 25.29 3.50
C GLY A 74 7.82 24.41 2.89
N PHE A 75 7.94 23.15 3.30
CA PHE A 75 8.83 22.20 2.64
C PHE A 75 8.34 21.90 1.24
N SER A 76 9.25 21.93 0.28
CA SER A 76 8.99 21.50 -1.09
C SER A 76 8.91 19.98 -1.18
N GLU A 77 8.24 19.47 -2.21
CA GLU A 77 8.20 18.02 -2.49
C GLU A 77 9.61 17.44 -2.69
N ALA A 78 10.54 18.21 -3.27
CA ALA A 78 11.91 17.76 -3.50
C ALA A 78 12.68 17.56 -2.19
N GLU A 79 12.55 18.50 -1.24
CA GLU A 79 13.14 18.38 0.09
C GLU A 79 12.56 17.18 0.84
N ILE A 80 11.24 17.00 0.78
CA ILE A 80 10.56 15.87 1.42
C ILE A 80 11.04 14.54 0.82
N LEU A 81 11.09 14.40 -0.51
CA LEU A 81 11.55 13.18 -1.17
C LEU A 81 13.01 12.86 -0.82
N GLN A 82 13.86 13.88 -0.69
CA GLN A 82 15.28 13.70 -0.43
C GLN A 82 15.59 13.32 1.02
N ASP A 83 14.89 13.92 2.00
CA ASP A 83 15.29 13.84 3.42
C ASP A 83 14.13 13.56 4.39
N TRP A 84 13.11 12.81 3.93
CA TRP A 84 11.90 12.54 4.71
C TRP A 84 12.16 12.02 6.13
N ALA A 85 13.13 11.11 6.29
CA ALA A 85 13.43 10.51 7.58
C ALA A 85 13.83 11.55 8.63
N ASN A 86 14.63 12.56 8.26
CA ASN A 86 15.05 13.61 9.18
C ASN A 86 13.94 14.66 9.35
N ILE A 87 13.31 15.08 8.25
CA ILE A 87 12.20 16.07 8.27
C ILE A 87 11.06 15.60 9.17
N SER A 88 10.64 14.34 9.04
CA SER A 88 9.55 13.79 9.85
C SER A 88 9.88 13.79 11.34
N ILE A 89 11.11 13.43 11.73
CA ILE A 89 11.57 13.46 13.12
C ILE A 89 11.61 14.88 13.66
N GLU A 90 12.16 15.83 12.89
CA GLU A 90 12.24 17.24 13.27
C GLU A 90 10.86 17.82 13.57
N LEU A 91 9.90 17.62 12.65
CA LEU A 91 8.53 18.12 12.78
C LEU A 91 7.80 17.54 14.00
N LEU A 92 8.00 16.27 14.32
CA LEU A 92 7.43 15.66 15.52
C LEU A 92 8.02 16.27 16.80
N GLN A 93 9.34 16.49 16.84
CA GLN A 93 10.02 17.06 18.00
C GLN A 93 9.57 18.49 18.31
N GLN A 94 9.31 19.32 17.29
CA GLN A 94 8.82 20.69 17.46
C GLN A 94 7.52 20.79 18.27
N GLN A 95 6.68 19.74 18.24
CA GLN A 95 5.40 19.68 18.96
C GLN A 95 5.37 18.62 20.07
N GLN A 96 6.53 18.05 20.43
CA GLN A 96 6.64 16.97 21.42
C GLN A 96 5.74 15.76 21.10
N LEU A 97 5.52 15.51 19.81
CA LEU A 97 4.75 14.36 19.32
C LEU A 97 5.66 13.15 19.15
N SER A 98 5.05 11.96 19.22
CA SER A 98 5.72 10.70 18.91
C SER A 98 5.01 9.99 17.74
N PRO A 99 5.72 9.13 16.98
CA PRO A 99 5.09 8.29 15.95
C PRO A 99 3.89 7.49 16.48
N GLN A 100 3.97 7.02 17.73
CA GLN A 100 2.90 6.27 18.38
C GLN A 100 1.67 7.14 18.65
N THR A 101 1.88 8.37 19.13
CA THR A 101 0.79 9.34 19.36
C THR A 101 0.10 9.71 18.05
N VAL A 102 0.87 10.01 17.00
CA VAL A 102 0.32 10.36 15.69
C VAL A 102 -0.41 9.17 15.08
N GLY A 103 0.18 7.97 15.16
CA GLY A 103 -0.46 6.75 14.69
C GLY A 103 -1.79 6.46 15.38
N ALA A 104 -1.88 6.69 16.70
CA ALA A 104 -3.12 6.53 17.44
C ALA A 104 -4.22 7.50 16.97
N VAL A 105 -3.88 8.75 16.65
CA VAL A 105 -4.83 9.70 16.07
C VAL A 105 -5.28 9.27 14.68
N VAL A 106 -4.36 8.80 13.82
CA VAL A 106 -4.70 8.27 12.49
C VAL A 106 -5.67 7.10 12.59
N ASP A 107 -5.40 6.14 13.47
CA ASP A 107 -6.28 4.98 13.68
C ASP A 107 -7.64 5.43 14.24
N GLN A 108 -7.67 6.38 15.20
CA GLN A 108 -8.92 6.94 15.74
C GLN A 108 -9.78 7.62 14.66
N VAL A 109 -9.18 8.50 13.85
CA VAL A 109 -9.87 9.22 12.77
C VAL A 109 -10.47 8.24 11.77
N ARG A 110 -9.70 7.21 11.40
CA ARG A 110 -10.18 6.16 10.50
C ARG A 110 -11.34 5.37 11.11
N ASP A 111 -11.23 4.94 12.36
CA ASP A 111 -12.29 4.23 13.06
C ASP A 111 -13.57 5.08 13.15
N GLN A 112 -13.46 6.38 13.44
CA GLN A 112 -14.61 7.29 13.44
C GLN A 112 -15.25 7.42 12.05
N ALA A 113 -14.46 7.61 10.99
CA ALA A 113 -14.99 7.68 9.63
C ALA A 113 -15.78 6.43 9.25
N ILE A 114 -15.27 5.26 9.64
CA ILE A 114 -15.86 3.96 9.37
C ILE A 114 -17.15 3.76 10.18
N GLN A 115 -17.14 4.09 11.48
CA GLN A 115 -18.31 3.97 12.35
C GLN A 115 -19.48 4.86 11.90
N HIS A 116 -19.18 6.08 11.45
CA HIS A 116 -20.23 7.05 11.11
C HIS A 116 -20.71 6.93 9.66
N ARG A 117 -19.83 6.56 8.72
CA ARG A 117 -20.14 6.57 7.27
C ARG A 117 -19.36 5.51 6.48
N LEU A 118 -19.50 4.23 6.85
CA LEU A 118 -18.84 3.11 6.17
C LEU A 118 -18.95 3.17 4.63
N SER A 119 -20.13 3.37 4.06
CA SER A 119 -20.30 3.43 2.60
C SER A 119 -19.56 4.60 1.96
N ASN A 120 -19.45 5.74 2.66
CA ASN A 120 -18.66 6.87 2.16
C ASN A 120 -17.17 6.52 2.17
N TRP A 121 -16.68 5.89 3.24
CA TRP A 121 -15.30 5.44 3.36
C TRP A 121 -14.94 4.39 2.29
N LEU A 122 -15.81 3.41 2.06
CA LEU A 122 -15.64 2.41 0.98
C LEU A 122 -15.61 3.09 -0.40
N GLY A 123 -16.48 4.08 -0.64
CA GLY A 123 -16.53 4.84 -1.90
C GLY A 123 -15.30 5.71 -2.20
N GLN A 124 -14.34 5.80 -1.28
CA GLN A 124 -13.04 6.44 -1.51
C GLN A 124 -12.00 5.51 -2.11
N HIS A 125 -12.33 4.22 -2.22
CA HIS A 125 -11.47 3.20 -2.81
C HIS A 125 -11.91 2.90 -4.23
N ARG A 126 -10.95 2.55 -5.08
CA ARG A 126 -11.22 2.16 -6.47
C ARG A 126 -10.31 1.01 -6.85
N PHE A 127 -10.87 -0.12 -7.27
CA PHE A 127 -10.08 -1.18 -7.89
C PHE A 127 -9.48 -0.71 -9.21
N TYR A 128 -8.23 -1.08 -9.49
CA TYR A 128 -7.61 -0.76 -10.77
C TYR A 128 -8.32 -1.50 -11.92
N PRO A 129 -8.39 -0.90 -13.12
CA PRO A 129 -8.99 -1.54 -14.29
C PRO A 129 -8.46 -2.97 -14.53
N GLY A 130 -9.37 -3.91 -14.79
CA GLY A 130 -9.04 -5.32 -15.09
C GLY A 130 -8.67 -6.19 -13.88
N VAL A 131 -8.41 -5.62 -12.69
CA VAL A 131 -8.02 -6.40 -11.51
C VAL A 131 -9.12 -7.36 -11.06
N ILE A 132 -10.37 -6.90 -10.99
CA ILE A 132 -11.48 -7.74 -10.52
C ILE A 132 -11.71 -8.91 -11.48
N ASP A 133 -11.74 -8.64 -12.78
CA ASP A 133 -11.88 -9.68 -13.81
C ASP A 133 -10.73 -10.69 -13.73
N ARG A 134 -9.50 -10.21 -13.48
CA ARG A 134 -8.33 -11.05 -13.28
C ARG A 134 -8.47 -11.97 -12.06
N LEU A 135 -8.89 -11.43 -10.92
CA LEU A 135 -9.12 -12.22 -9.69
C LEU A 135 -10.20 -13.30 -9.88
N GLN A 136 -11.20 -13.08 -10.73
CA GLN A 136 -12.24 -14.08 -11.04
C GLN A 136 -11.71 -15.24 -11.90
N GLN A 137 -10.64 -15.01 -12.67
CA GLN A 137 -10.03 -16.01 -13.56
C GLN A 137 -8.90 -16.79 -12.89
N VAL A 138 -8.27 -16.25 -11.85
CA VAL A 138 -7.16 -16.90 -11.15
C VAL A 138 -7.70 -17.90 -10.15
N GLU A 139 -7.32 -19.18 -10.31
CA GLU A 139 -7.80 -20.27 -9.45
C GLU A 139 -7.35 -20.11 -7.99
N ASN A 140 -6.07 -19.78 -7.78
CA ASN A 140 -5.47 -19.69 -6.46
C ASN A 140 -4.77 -18.33 -6.29
N PHE A 141 -5.35 -17.48 -5.46
CA PHE A 141 -4.68 -16.27 -4.99
C PHE A 141 -4.83 -16.07 -3.49
N VAL A 142 -3.88 -15.34 -2.93
CA VAL A 142 -3.92 -14.79 -1.58
C VAL A 142 -3.57 -13.31 -1.60
N ILE A 143 -4.09 -12.58 -0.62
CA ILE A 143 -3.82 -11.16 -0.40
C ILE A 143 -3.00 -11.04 0.88
N ILE A 144 -1.85 -10.37 0.77
CA ILE A 144 -0.92 -10.12 1.88
C ILE A 144 -0.76 -8.61 2.03
N SER A 145 -1.42 -8.02 3.03
CA SER A 145 -1.54 -6.57 3.15
C SER A 145 -1.28 -6.05 4.57
N THR A 146 -0.86 -4.79 4.64
CA THR A 146 -0.77 -4.03 5.90
C THR A 146 -2.08 -3.31 6.26
N LYS A 147 -3.12 -3.43 5.43
CA LYS A 147 -4.48 -2.97 5.73
C LYS A 147 -5.21 -4.03 6.57
N GLU A 148 -6.13 -3.60 7.44
CA GLU A 148 -6.91 -4.55 8.23
C GLU A 148 -7.77 -5.45 7.33
N GLY A 149 -7.73 -6.76 7.56
CA GLY A 149 -8.38 -7.75 6.70
C GLY A 149 -9.90 -7.51 6.56
N ARG A 150 -10.57 -7.07 7.64
CA ARG A 150 -12.01 -6.76 7.62
C ARG A 150 -12.39 -5.74 6.54
N PHE A 151 -11.53 -4.78 6.23
CA PHE A 151 -11.81 -3.75 5.22
C PHE A 151 -11.58 -4.27 3.81
N ILE A 152 -10.52 -5.05 3.62
CA ILE A 152 -10.25 -5.74 2.35
C ILE A 152 -11.43 -6.64 2.00
N GLN A 153 -11.91 -7.42 2.98
CA GLN A 153 -13.05 -8.31 2.79
C GLN A 153 -14.31 -7.56 2.36
N GLN A 154 -14.61 -6.41 2.98
CA GLN A 154 -15.77 -5.60 2.60
C GLN A 154 -15.63 -5.02 1.18
N LEU A 155 -14.45 -4.47 0.84
CA LEU A 155 -14.18 -3.91 -0.49
C LEU A 155 -14.31 -4.98 -1.59
N LEU A 156 -13.77 -6.17 -1.36
CA LEU A 156 -13.88 -7.28 -2.29
C LEU A 156 -15.32 -7.78 -2.42
N ALA A 157 -16.05 -7.88 -1.30
CA ALA A 157 -17.46 -8.29 -1.33
C ALA A 157 -18.32 -7.31 -2.14
N ASP A 158 -18.12 -6.00 -1.98
CA ASP A 158 -18.80 -4.96 -2.76
C ASP A 158 -18.47 -5.07 -4.26
N ALA A 159 -17.28 -5.57 -4.62
CA ALA A 159 -16.87 -5.85 -5.99
C ALA A 159 -17.27 -7.25 -6.50
N GLY A 160 -18.02 -8.03 -5.71
CA GLY A 160 -18.48 -9.37 -6.09
C GLY A 160 -17.42 -10.47 -5.95
N ILE A 161 -16.33 -10.23 -5.21
CA ILE A 161 -15.27 -11.22 -4.94
C ILE A 161 -15.45 -11.77 -3.52
N ALA A 162 -15.77 -13.05 -3.41
CA ALA A 162 -15.80 -13.76 -2.13
C ALA A 162 -14.41 -14.28 -1.76
N ILE A 163 -13.81 -13.73 -0.71
CA ILE A 163 -12.50 -14.18 -0.20
C ILE A 163 -12.66 -15.07 1.03
N GLN A 164 -11.94 -16.20 1.06
CA GLN A 164 -11.91 -17.07 2.24
C GLN A 164 -10.90 -16.56 3.27
N PRO A 165 -11.09 -16.83 4.59
CA PRO A 165 -10.15 -16.38 5.62
C PRO A 165 -8.70 -16.83 5.38
N LYS A 166 -8.50 -18.02 4.81
CA LYS A 166 -7.15 -18.55 4.48
C LYS A 166 -6.45 -17.81 3.33
N GLN A 167 -7.19 -16.99 2.58
CA GLN A 167 -6.68 -16.23 1.44
C GLN A 167 -6.33 -14.79 1.82
N LEU A 168 -6.55 -14.36 3.06
CA LEU A 168 -6.37 -12.99 3.47
C LEU A 168 -5.46 -12.89 4.70
N PHE A 169 -4.31 -12.25 4.51
CA PHE A 169 -3.36 -11.94 5.56
C PHE A 169 -3.30 -10.41 5.74
N GLY A 170 -4.12 -9.86 6.64
CA GLY A 170 -4.18 -8.42 6.91
C GLY A 170 -3.25 -7.96 8.05
N LYS A 171 -3.34 -6.66 8.38
CA LYS A 171 -2.59 -5.96 9.46
C LYS A 171 -2.57 -6.73 10.78
N GLU A 172 -3.68 -7.38 11.12
CA GLU A 172 -3.88 -8.11 12.37
C GLU A 172 -2.89 -9.29 12.56
N GLN A 173 -2.30 -9.79 11.47
CA GLN A 173 -1.30 -10.87 11.51
C GLN A 173 0.03 -10.43 12.13
N LYS A 174 0.35 -9.13 12.12
CA LYS A 174 1.59 -8.54 12.68
C LYS A 174 2.88 -9.26 12.25
N ARG A 175 2.91 -9.76 11.02
CA ARG A 175 4.05 -10.46 10.42
C ARG A 175 4.47 -9.77 9.12
N PRO A 176 5.78 -9.71 8.84
CA PRO A 176 6.26 -9.22 7.55
C PRO A 176 5.88 -10.20 6.42
N LYS A 177 5.72 -9.66 5.20
CA LYS A 177 5.22 -10.44 4.05
C LYS A 177 6.11 -11.64 3.70
N TYR A 178 7.43 -11.53 3.90
CA TYR A 178 8.35 -12.64 3.63
C TYR A 178 8.10 -13.87 4.52
N GLU A 179 7.63 -13.70 5.77
CA GLU A 179 7.28 -14.84 6.63
C GLU A 179 6.03 -15.55 6.11
N ILE A 180 5.05 -14.79 5.63
CA ILE A 180 3.81 -15.33 5.06
C ILE A 180 4.13 -16.08 3.76
N LEU A 181 4.98 -15.52 2.88
CA LEU A 181 5.43 -16.20 1.67
C LEU A 181 6.15 -17.53 1.99
N ARG A 182 7.01 -17.54 3.01
CA ARG A 182 7.70 -18.76 3.48
C ARG A 182 6.72 -19.83 3.94
N GLU A 183 5.66 -19.45 4.65
CA GLU A 183 4.60 -20.40 5.05
C GLU A 183 3.86 -20.98 3.83
N LEU A 184 3.55 -20.13 2.85
CA LEU A 184 2.85 -20.54 1.63
C LEU A 184 3.68 -21.49 0.77
N LYS A 185 5.01 -21.38 0.78
CA LYS A 185 5.91 -22.30 0.07
C LYS A 185 5.81 -23.76 0.52
N HIS A 186 5.34 -24.02 1.74
CA HIS A 186 5.10 -25.39 2.16
C HIS A 186 3.91 -26.05 1.43
N GLN A 187 3.04 -25.24 0.82
CA GLN A 187 1.82 -25.69 0.15
C GLN A 187 1.90 -25.54 -1.37
N TYR A 188 2.67 -24.57 -1.88
CA TYR A 188 2.76 -24.25 -3.30
C TYR A 188 4.21 -24.27 -3.77
N GLN A 189 4.47 -24.94 -4.90
CA GLN A 189 5.80 -25.07 -5.50
C GLN A 189 6.20 -23.84 -6.33
N SER A 190 5.22 -23.08 -6.83
CA SER A 190 5.46 -21.87 -7.62
C SER A 190 4.58 -20.73 -7.14
N ILE A 191 5.21 -19.69 -6.58
CA ILE A 191 4.55 -18.49 -6.09
C ILE A 191 5.03 -17.29 -6.89
N TRP A 192 4.10 -16.50 -7.40
CA TRP A 192 4.36 -15.18 -7.97
C TRP A 192 3.83 -14.13 -7.00
N PHE A 193 4.68 -13.21 -6.56
CA PHE A 193 4.34 -12.17 -5.59
C PHE A 193 4.40 -10.78 -6.22
N ILE A 194 3.28 -10.05 -6.17
CA ILE A 194 3.12 -8.73 -6.76
C ILE A 194 2.94 -7.73 -5.62
N GLU A 195 3.72 -6.67 -5.67
CA GLU A 195 3.81 -5.63 -4.64
C GLU A 195 4.10 -4.29 -5.33
N ASP A 196 3.61 -3.18 -4.77
CA ASP A 196 3.93 -1.84 -5.30
C ASP A 196 5.13 -1.19 -4.60
N ARG A 197 5.49 -1.64 -3.38
CA ARG A 197 6.61 -1.10 -2.60
C ARG A 197 7.91 -1.87 -2.84
N CYS A 198 8.86 -1.20 -3.49
CA CYS A 198 10.19 -1.75 -3.77
C CYS A 198 10.94 -2.19 -2.49
N LYS A 199 10.85 -1.42 -1.39
CA LYS A 199 11.42 -1.80 -0.08
C LYS A 199 10.89 -3.14 0.46
N THR A 200 9.62 -3.47 0.22
CA THR A 200 9.04 -4.76 0.63
C THR A 200 9.64 -5.90 -0.19
N LEU A 201 9.73 -5.72 -1.51
CA LEU A 201 10.33 -6.70 -2.43
C LEU A 201 11.80 -6.95 -2.09
N HIS A 202 12.58 -5.92 -1.79
CA HIS A 202 13.97 -6.06 -1.34
C HIS A 202 14.10 -6.91 -0.06
N LYS A 203 13.19 -6.77 0.92
CA LYS A 203 13.20 -7.62 2.12
C LYS A 203 12.94 -9.09 1.79
N VAL A 204 12.11 -9.37 0.77
CA VAL A 204 11.87 -10.72 0.26
C VAL A 204 13.11 -11.25 -0.45
N MET A 205 13.77 -10.44 -1.29
CA MET A 205 15.01 -10.80 -1.99
C MET A 205 16.17 -11.13 -1.05
N GLN A 206 16.19 -10.54 0.16
CA GLN A 206 17.17 -10.84 1.20
C GLN A 206 16.97 -12.21 1.86
N GLN A 207 15.88 -12.93 1.55
CA GLN A 207 15.61 -14.25 2.11
C GLN A 207 16.07 -15.34 1.13
N ASP A 208 17.17 -16.01 1.46
CA ASP A 208 17.74 -17.08 0.60
C ASP A 208 16.73 -18.20 0.32
N ASP A 209 15.85 -18.48 1.28
CA ASP A 209 14.82 -19.51 1.17
C ASP A 209 13.62 -19.11 0.32
N LEU A 210 13.57 -17.88 -0.20
CA LEU A 210 12.53 -17.36 -1.11
C LEU A 210 13.05 -17.06 -2.52
N ASN A 211 14.23 -17.58 -2.89
CA ASN A 211 14.87 -17.34 -4.19
C ASN A 211 14.12 -17.89 -5.42
N ASP A 212 13.11 -18.71 -5.22
CA ASP A 212 12.22 -19.29 -6.23
C ASP A 212 10.86 -18.57 -6.35
N VAL A 213 10.53 -17.64 -5.43
CA VAL A 213 9.31 -16.82 -5.52
C VAL A 213 9.51 -15.77 -6.61
N VAL A 214 8.74 -15.77 -7.69
CA VAL A 214 8.90 -14.74 -8.74
C VAL A 214 8.34 -13.42 -8.20
N LEU A 215 9.13 -12.35 -8.31
CA LEU A 215 8.82 -11.06 -7.72
C LEU A 215 8.45 -10.05 -8.80
N PHE A 216 7.34 -9.35 -8.60
CA PHE A 216 6.84 -8.33 -9.51
C PHE A 216 6.63 -7.01 -8.78
N LEU A 217 7.17 -5.93 -9.35
CA LEU A 217 6.86 -4.55 -8.97
C LEU A 217 5.73 -4.04 -9.86
N ALA A 218 4.59 -3.70 -9.26
CA ALA A 218 3.46 -3.10 -9.97
C ALA A 218 3.78 -1.65 -10.36
N ASP A 219 3.97 -1.36 -11.65
CA ASP A 219 4.42 -0.04 -12.11
C ASP A 219 3.39 1.09 -11.89
N TRP A 220 2.12 0.72 -11.69
CA TRP A 220 0.98 1.61 -11.47
C TRP A 220 0.74 1.94 -10.00
N GLY A 221 1.43 1.24 -9.09
CA GLY A 221 1.28 1.42 -7.65
C GLY A 221 2.09 2.58 -7.08
N TYR A 222 2.26 2.63 -5.76
CA TYR A 222 2.90 3.76 -5.09
C TYR A 222 4.43 3.63 -5.06
N ASN A 223 5.06 3.76 -6.22
CA ASN A 223 6.53 3.77 -6.37
C ASN A 223 7.06 4.97 -7.15
N LEU A 224 8.35 5.26 -6.92
CA LEU A 224 9.11 6.30 -7.61
C LEU A 224 9.64 5.79 -8.95
N ALA A 225 9.94 6.72 -9.86
CA ALA A 225 10.55 6.40 -11.15
C ALA A 225 11.88 5.64 -10.97
N GLU A 226 12.71 6.09 -10.03
CA GLU A 226 14.00 5.45 -9.72
C GLU A 226 13.83 4.00 -9.23
N GLU A 227 12.74 3.69 -8.51
CA GLU A 227 12.46 2.32 -8.05
C GLU A 227 12.05 1.42 -9.23
N ARG A 228 11.35 1.95 -10.22
CA ARG A 228 11.04 1.22 -11.47
C ARG A 228 12.27 1.01 -12.33
N ASP A 229 13.16 2.00 -12.41
CA ASP A 229 14.44 1.88 -13.12
C ASP A 229 15.31 0.80 -12.45
N GLN A 230 15.36 0.77 -11.12
CA GLN A 230 16.03 -0.30 -10.37
C GLN A 230 15.44 -1.68 -10.70
N ALA A 231 14.12 -1.82 -10.70
CA ALA A 231 13.46 -3.08 -11.08
C ALA A 231 13.81 -3.51 -12.52
N ASN A 232 13.83 -2.59 -13.48
CA ASN A 232 14.20 -2.90 -14.87
C ASN A 232 15.64 -3.40 -15.04
N THR A 233 16.54 -3.04 -14.12
CA THR A 233 17.94 -3.49 -14.13
C THR A 233 18.21 -4.71 -13.23
N SER A 234 17.18 -5.22 -12.56
CA SER A 234 17.29 -6.34 -11.62
C SER A 234 17.11 -7.68 -12.34
N ASP A 235 18.00 -8.63 -12.08
CA ASP A 235 17.83 -10.02 -12.54
C ASP A 235 16.75 -10.79 -11.76
N ARG A 236 16.28 -10.23 -10.63
CA ARG A 236 15.41 -10.93 -9.66
C ARG A 236 14.00 -10.36 -9.57
N LEU A 237 13.83 -9.10 -9.97
CA LEU A 237 12.59 -8.35 -9.84
C LEU A 237 12.09 -7.96 -11.23
N HIS A 238 10.85 -8.32 -11.55
CA HIS A 238 10.22 -7.98 -12.81
C HIS A 238 9.32 -6.75 -12.63
N LEU A 239 9.45 -5.75 -13.50
CA LEU A 239 8.46 -4.68 -13.57
C LEU A 239 7.24 -5.21 -14.36
N ILE A 240 6.03 -5.03 -13.84
CA ILE A 240 4.80 -5.42 -14.52
C ILE A 240 3.87 -4.22 -14.68
N GLY A 241 3.32 -4.07 -15.88
CA GLY A 241 2.31 -3.06 -16.21
C GLY A 241 0.89 -3.54 -15.91
N LEU A 242 -0.03 -2.62 -15.66
CA LEU A 242 -1.42 -2.97 -15.31
C LEU A 242 -2.11 -3.78 -16.43
N GLU A 243 -1.86 -3.41 -17.70
CA GLU A 243 -2.40 -4.15 -18.85
C GLU A 243 -1.86 -5.58 -18.92
N GLN A 244 -0.57 -5.76 -18.61
CA GLN A 244 0.08 -7.06 -18.58
C GLN A 244 -0.44 -7.91 -17.41
N PHE A 245 -0.66 -7.30 -16.24
CA PHE A 245 -1.28 -7.96 -15.08
C PHE A 245 -2.68 -8.48 -15.42
N ALA A 246 -3.47 -7.74 -16.20
CA ALA A 246 -4.79 -8.18 -16.64
C ALA A 246 -4.73 -9.26 -17.74
N ALA A 247 -3.58 -9.48 -18.37
CA ALA A 247 -3.39 -10.46 -19.44
C ALA A 247 -3.10 -11.89 -18.90
N PRO A 248 -3.23 -12.94 -19.74
CA PRO A 248 -2.80 -14.30 -19.40
C PRO A 248 -1.35 -14.38 -18.90
N PHE A 249 -1.05 -15.36 -18.03
CA PHE A 249 0.27 -15.48 -17.40
C PHE A 249 1.43 -15.67 -18.39
N GLU A 250 1.14 -16.22 -19.57
CA GLU A 250 2.09 -16.39 -20.68
C GLU A 250 2.71 -15.07 -21.17
N HIS A 251 2.09 -13.93 -20.85
CA HIS A 251 2.58 -12.61 -21.22
C HIS A 251 3.39 -11.91 -20.11
N TRP A 252 3.59 -12.53 -18.95
CA TRP A 252 4.16 -11.86 -17.78
C TRP A 252 5.71 -11.93 -17.71
N LEU A 253 6.31 -12.96 -18.29
CA LEU A 253 7.75 -13.24 -18.26
C LEU A 253 8.31 -13.49 -19.65
#